data_AF-A0A1H9HI38-F1
#
_entry.id   AF-A0A1H9HI38-F1
#
_cell.length_a   1.000
_cell.length_b   1.000
_cell.length_c   1.000
_cell.angle_alpha   90.00
_cell.angle_beta   90.00
_cell.angle_gamma   90.00
#
_symmetry.space_group_name_H-M   'P 1'
#
loop_
_entity.id
_entity.type
_entity.pdbx_description
1 polymer ?
#
loop_
_entity_poly.entity_id
_entity_poly.type
_entity_poly.pdbx_seq_one_letter_code
_entity_poly.pdbx_strand_id
1 'polypeptide(L)'
;MSDVQATDTPRLEIRVTTTVDAAWRALRDKDVIRQWHAWQSGELEAELDSIYFTDVVEDAENHTLVPNGGDRFEIHEDGDSVRITLVRAPLSGDAEWDAYYDDVTEGWTSFLQQLRFALERKPGEQRRTLFFGNRQTYSGTVVERLELDSAGEPGSRYTATLAGEAIEGEVWFRSEHQLGVTVDSWGEGLLIIAGTGPSSTDPAGTSMALLSTYGLDDNTYSLLDKRWSQWWAENTSK
;
A
#
# COMPACT_ATOMS: atom_id res chain seq x y z
N MET A 1 -14.16 36.98 -13.99
CA MET A 1 -14.41 36.23 -12.74
C MET A 1 -14.63 34.80 -13.17
N SER A 2 -13.53 34.05 -13.30
CA SER A 2 -13.59 32.64 -13.66
C SER A 2 -13.77 31.86 -12.37
N ASP A 3 -14.95 31.27 -12.20
CA ASP A 3 -15.18 30.23 -11.22
C ASP A 3 -14.20 29.09 -11.51
N VAL A 4 -13.24 28.91 -10.61
CA VAL A 4 -12.47 27.67 -10.53
C VAL A 4 -13.44 26.65 -9.95
N GLN A 5 -14.02 25.79 -10.80
CA GLN A 5 -14.68 24.58 -10.34
C GLN A 5 -13.65 23.77 -9.56
N ALA A 6 -13.90 23.57 -8.27
CA ALA A 6 -13.20 22.58 -7.48
C ALA A 6 -13.57 21.20 -8.05
N THR A 7 -12.71 20.66 -8.91
CA THR A 7 -12.65 19.23 -9.20
C THR A 7 -12.10 18.55 -7.95
N ASP A 8 -12.97 18.03 -7.09
CA ASP A 8 -12.58 17.22 -5.93
C ASP A 8 -11.98 15.90 -6.42
N THR A 9 -10.66 15.88 -6.63
CA THR A 9 -9.91 14.65 -6.85
C THR A 9 -9.80 13.88 -5.53
N PRO A 10 -9.66 12.53 -5.55
CA PRO A 10 -9.52 11.75 -4.34
C PRO A 10 -8.41 12.28 -3.43
N ARG A 11 -8.72 12.37 -2.13
CA ARG A 11 -7.78 12.73 -1.07
C ARG A 11 -7.63 11.55 -0.13
N LEU A 12 -6.44 10.97 -0.08
CA LEU A 12 -6.09 9.88 0.82
C LEU A 12 -5.32 10.44 1.99
N GLU A 13 -5.70 10.09 3.21
CA GLU A 13 -5.11 10.66 4.43
C GLU A 13 -4.69 9.56 5.40
N ILE A 14 -3.50 9.72 5.99
CA ILE A 14 -3.04 8.94 7.12
C ILE A 14 -2.55 9.88 8.23
N ARG A 15 -2.76 9.47 9.48
CA ARG A 15 -2.06 10.04 10.64
C ARG A 15 -0.95 9.10 11.06
N VAL A 16 0.21 9.66 11.35
CA VAL A 16 1.43 8.91 11.65
C VAL A 16 2.09 9.50 12.89
N THR A 17 2.39 8.65 13.87
CA THR A 17 3.08 9.00 15.11
C THR A 17 4.58 9.11 14.85
N THR A 18 5.00 10.24 14.27
CA THR A 18 6.39 10.52 13.88
C THR A 18 6.65 12.03 13.87
N THR A 19 7.84 12.47 13.46
CA THR A 19 8.15 13.89 13.26
C THR A 19 7.94 14.31 11.80
N VAL A 20 7.67 15.59 11.57
CA VAL A 20 7.57 16.15 10.20
C VAL A 20 8.84 15.89 9.40
N ASP A 21 10.02 16.04 10.01
CA ASP A 21 11.29 15.76 9.36
C ASP A 21 11.41 14.30 8.89
N ALA A 22 10.96 13.35 9.71
CA ALA A 22 10.98 11.93 9.35
C ALA A 22 9.98 11.62 8.22
N ALA A 23 8.76 12.16 8.30
CA ALA A 23 7.76 12.04 7.25
C ALA A 23 8.23 12.68 5.93
N TRP A 24 8.85 13.86 6.00
CA TRP A 24 9.39 14.57 4.84
C TRP A 24 10.55 13.83 4.20
N ARG A 25 11.47 13.30 5.02
CA ARG A 25 12.55 12.42 4.55
C ARG A 25 11.99 11.19 3.83
N ALA A 26 10.91 10.60 4.35
CA ALA A 26 10.33 9.40 3.77
C ALA A 26 9.78 9.58 2.34
N LEU A 27 9.55 10.81 1.90
CA LEU A 27 9.14 11.11 0.52
C LEU A 27 10.29 11.48 -0.41
N ARG A 28 11.52 11.61 0.10
CA ARG A 28 12.66 12.19 -0.65
C ARG A 28 13.91 11.33 -0.68
N ASP A 29 14.11 10.53 0.35
CA ASP A 29 15.27 9.66 0.46
C ASP A 29 14.96 8.33 -0.21
N LYS A 30 15.64 8.01 -1.31
CA LYS A 30 15.41 6.79 -2.11
C LYS A 30 15.50 5.52 -1.25
N ASP A 31 16.42 5.48 -0.29
CA ASP A 31 16.61 4.31 0.56
C ASP A 31 15.44 4.15 1.54
N VAL A 32 14.84 5.25 1.98
CA VAL A 32 13.64 5.24 2.82
C VAL A 32 12.38 4.94 1.99
N ILE A 33 12.25 5.51 0.79
CA ILE A 33 11.13 5.26 -0.12
C ILE A 33 11.02 3.77 -0.44
N ARG A 34 12.16 3.10 -0.67
CA ARG A 34 12.23 1.65 -0.90
C ARG A 34 11.61 0.82 0.23
N GLN A 35 11.56 1.36 1.45
CA GLN A 35 10.99 0.66 2.62
C GLN A 35 9.47 0.74 2.74
N TRP A 36 8.78 1.53 1.91
CA TRP A 36 7.32 1.64 1.98
C TRP A 36 6.59 1.65 0.62
N HIS A 37 7.22 2.14 -0.45
CA HIS A 37 6.58 2.22 -1.76
C HIS A 37 6.84 0.98 -2.62
N ALA A 38 5.85 0.61 -3.45
CA ALA A 38 5.93 -0.51 -4.40
C ALA A 38 6.33 -1.85 -3.74
N TRP A 39 6.77 -2.81 -4.57
CA TRP A 39 7.24 -4.13 -4.16
C TRP A 39 8.55 -4.49 -4.87
N GLN A 40 9.23 -5.52 -4.37
CA GLN A 40 10.49 -6.00 -4.95
C GLN A 40 10.22 -6.59 -6.32
N SER A 41 10.78 -5.95 -7.34
CA SER A 41 10.75 -6.39 -8.73
C SER A 41 12.08 -5.98 -9.40
N GLY A 42 12.32 -6.48 -10.62
CA GLY A 42 13.46 -6.04 -11.42
C GLY A 42 13.35 -4.58 -11.89
N GLU A 43 12.17 -3.96 -11.75
CA GLU A 43 11.85 -2.63 -12.27
C GLU A 43 11.77 -1.56 -11.17
N LEU A 44 11.74 -1.97 -9.89
CA LEU A 44 11.57 -1.08 -8.74
C LEU A 44 12.50 0.13 -8.78
N GLU A 45 13.78 -0.05 -9.07
CA GLU A 45 14.74 1.07 -9.07
C GLU A 45 14.41 2.13 -10.14
N ALA A 46 13.97 1.69 -11.33
CA ALA A 46 13.59 2.58 -12.43
C ALA A 46 12.24 3.25 -12.14
N GLU A 47 11.31 2.54 -11.51
CA GLU A 47 10.03 3.08 -11.05
C GLU A 47 10.25 4.19 -10.02
N LEU A 48 11.08 3.97 -9.01
CA LEU A 48 11.41 4.98 -8.00
C LEU A 48 12.04 6.22 -8.64
N ASP A 49 12.99 6.04 -9.57
CA ASP A 49 13.62 7.16 -10.29
C ASP A 49 12.62 7.95 -11.14
N SER A 50 11.70 7.26 -11.80
CA SER A 50 10.64 7.88 -12.59
C SER A 50 9.69 8.70 -11.74
N ILE A 51 9.24 8.17 -10.59
CA ILE A 51 8.19 8.80 -9.76
C ILE A 51 8.75 9.92 -8.87
N TYR A 52 9.86 9.66 -8.16
CA TYR A 52 10.34 10.56 -7.09
C TYR A 52 11.58 11.37 -7.45
N PHE A 53 12.20 11.12 -8.61
CA PHE A 53 13.46 11.79 -8.98
C PHE A 53 13.48 12.35 -10.41
N THR A 54 12.39 12.22 -11.16
CA THR A 54 12.20 12.82 -12.49
C THR A 54 11.04 13.81 -12.45
N ASP A 55 11.24 15.03 -12.96
CA ASP A 55 10.21 16.08 -13.07
C ASP A 55 9.42 16.38 -11.76
N VAL A 56 10.08 16.21 -10.61
CA VAL A 56 9.49 16.45 -9.29
C VAL A 56 9.52 17.92 -8.92
N VAL A 57 8.39 18.41 -8.39
CA VAL A 57 8.28 19.76 -7.83
C VAL A 57 8.24 19.66 -6.31
N GLU A 58 9.24 20.26 -5.67
CA GLU A 58 9.39 20.29 -4.22
C GLU A 58 9.15 21.71 -3.69
N ASP A 59 8.30 21.82 -2.66
CA ASP A 59 8.19 22.99 -1.80
C ASP A 59 8.50 22.58 -0.36
N ALA A 60 9.77 22.74 0.02
CA ALA A 60 10.25 22.37 1.35
C ALA A 60 9.73 23.29 2.46
N GLU A 61 9.36 24.54 2.16
CA GLU A 61 8.82 25.47 3.16
C GLU A 61 7.42 25.03 3.60
N ASN A 62 6.63 24.54 2.65
CA ASN A 62 5.25 24.06 2.89
C ASN A 62 5.13 22.54 2.98
N HIS A 63 6.25 21.80 3.04
CA HIS A 63 6.32 20.33 3.04
C HIS A 63 5.38 19.67 2.01
N THR A 64 5.44 20.18 0.78
CA THR A 64 4.63 19.69 -0.34
C THR A 64 5.54 19.08 -1.40
N LEU A 65 5.20 17.88 -1.86
CA LEU A 65 5.92 17.19 -2.93
C LEU A 65 4.94 16.79 -4.03
N VAL A 66 5.21 17.19 -5.26
CA VAL A 66 4.50 16.71 -6.45
C VAL A 66 5.45 15.76 -7.21
N PRO A 67 5.36 14.45 -6.98
CA PRO A 67 6.05 13.47 -7.80
C PRO A 67 5.59 13.51 -9.26
N ASN A 68 6.36 12.82 -10.12
CA ASN A 68 5.95 12.59 -11.50
C ASN A 68 4.59 11.89 -11.55
N GLY A 69 3.74 12.29 -12.49
CA GLY A 69 2.34 11.86 -12.57
C GLY A 69 1.33 12.83 -11.95
N GLY A 70 1.79 13.85 -11.21
CA GLY A 70 0.96 15.00 -10.80
C GLY A 70 0.14 14.79 -9.53
N ASP A 71 0.23 13.63 -8.89
CA ASP A 71 -0.27 13.45 -7.51
C ASP A 71 0.51 14.39 -6.58
N ARG A 72 -0.09 14.82 -5.46
CA ARG A 72 0.53 15.77 -4.52
C ARG A 72 0.49 15.27 -3.09
N PHE A 73 1.66 15.15 -2.47
CA PHE A 73 1.80 14.94 -1.05
C PHE A 73 1.81 16.26 -0.29
N GLU A 74 1.06 16.32 0.81
CA GLU A 74 1.00 17.44 1.75
C GLU A 74 1.29 16.88 3.16
N ILE A 75 2.32 17.40 3.84
CA ILE A 75 2.67 17.00 5.21
C ILE A 75 2.38 18.15 6.17
N HIS A 76 1.63 17.86 7.24
CA HIS A 76 1.31 18.84 8.27
C HIS A 76 1.53 18.28 9.67
N GLU A 77 2.02 19.12 10.58
CA GLU A 77 1.97 18.84 12.01
C GLU A 77 0.51 18.65 12.45
N ASP A 78 0.25 17.65 13.29
CA ASP A 78 -1.06 17.35 13.86
C ASP A 78 -0.87 16.90 15.32
N GLY A 79 -0.52 17.85 16.19
CA GLY A 79 -0.21 17.60 17.60
C GLY A 79 1.08 16.77 17.76
N ASP A 80 0.98 15.64 18.45
CA ASP A 80 2.08 14.68 18.62
C ASP A 80 2.22 13.71 17.43
N SER A 81 1.51 13.99 16.33
CA SER A 81 1.50 13.19 15.11
C SER A 81 1.69 14.08 13.87
N VAL A 82 1.85 13.43 12.72
CA VAL A 82 1.92 14.07 11.42
C VAL A 82 0.77 13.57 10.56
N ARG A 83 0.07 14.49 9.93
CA ARG A 83 -0.93 14.18 8.89
C ARG A 83 -0.25 14.21 7.53
N ILE A 84 -0.31 13.09 6.82
CA ILE A 84 0.18 12.98 5.44
C ILE A 84 -1.05 12.82 4.54
N THR A 85 -1.22 13.74 3.61
CA THR A 85 -2.29 13.68 2.60
C THR A 85 -1.69 13.44 1.23
N LEU A 86 -2.24 12.49 0.48
CA LEU A 86 -2.03 12.38 -0.96
C LEU A 86 -3.29 12.86 -1.68
N VAL A 87 -3.13 13.90 -2.49
CA VAL A 87 -4.17 14.41 -3.38
C VAL A 87 -3.90 13.84 -4.76
N ARG A 88 -4.83 13.05 -5.29
CA ARG A 88 -4.67 12.47 -6.62
C ARG A 88 -4.69 13.54 -7.70
N ALA A 89 -3.92 13.35 -8.77
CA ALA A 89 -3.99 14.12 -9.99
C ALA A 89 -5.40 14.00 -10.60
N PRO A 90 -5.91 15.03 -11.29
CA PRO A 90 -7.14 14.90 -12.04
C PRO A 90 -7.00 13.84 -13.14
N LEU A 91 -8.14 13.28 -13.56
CA LEU A 91 -8.21 12.40 -14.71
C LEU A 91 -7.56 13.07 -15.94
N SER A 92 -6.86 12.27 -16.71
CA SER A 92 -6.10 12.73 -17.87
C SER A 92 -7.01 13.12 -19.04
N GLY A 93 -8.23 12.58 -19.07
CA GLY A 93 -9.15 12.66 -20.20
C GLY A 93 -8.89 11.58 -21.26
N ASP A 94 -7.86 10.75 -21.09
CA ASP A 94 -7.62 9.56 -21.88
C ASP A 94 -8.39 8.38 -21.28
N ALA A 95 -9.39 7.89 -22.01
CA ALA A 95 -10.29 6.85 -21.51
C ALA A 95 -9.59 5.52 -21.16
N GLU A 96 -8.45 5.20 -21.80
CA GLU A 96 -7.71 3.97 -21.49
C GLU A 96 -6.96 4.11 -20.17
N TRP A 97 -6.30 5.25 -19.94
CA TRP A 97 -5.62 5.53 -18.68
C TRP A 97 -6.59 5.75 -17.52
N ASP A 98 -7.65 6.52 -17.77
CA ASP A 98 -8.65 6.87 -16.78
C ASP A 98 -9.42 5.63 -16.28
N ALA A 99 -9.48 4.54 -17.08
CA ALA A 99 -10.08 3.28 -16.65
C ALA A 99 -9.32 2.59 -15.50
N TYR A 100 -8.04 2.89 -15.31
CA TYR A 100 -7.22 2.36 -14.20
C TYR A 100 -7.15 3.30 -12.99
N TYR A 101 -7.85 4.45 -13.02
CA TYR A 101 -7.69 5.48 -12.00
C TYR A 101 -8.04 5.00 -10.59
N ASP A 102 -9.07 4.15 -10.47
CA ASP A 102 -9.49 3.55 -9.20
C ASP A 102 -8.48 2.50 -8.73
N ASP A 103 -7.99 1.63 -9.61
CA ASP A 103 -6.92 0.65 -9.30
C ASP A 103 -5.66 1.37 -8.77
N VAL A 104 -5.27 2.50 -9.39
CA VAL A 104 -4.14 3.32 -8.93
C VAL A 104 -4.44 4.00 -7.59
N THR A 105 -5.69 4.43 -7.36
CA THR A 105 -6.10 5.02 -6.06
C THR A 105 -5.96 3.99 -4.95
N GLU A 106 -6.40 2.75 -5.18
CA GLU A 106 -6.24 1.66 -4.22
C GLU A 106 -4.77 1.31 -3.99
N GLY A 107 -3.94 1.27 -5.04
CA GLY A 107 -2.48 1.12 -4.90
C GLY A 107 -1.87 2.18 -3.98
N TRP A 108 -2.24 3.45 -4.14
CA TRP A 108 -1.78 4.53 -3.27
C TRP A 108 -2.25 4.38 -1.82
N THR A 109 -3.49 3.94 -1.59
CA THR A 109 -3.98 3.63 -0.24
C THR A 109 -3.10 2.57 0.43
N SER A 110 -2.75 1.50 -0.29
CA SER A 110 -1.83 0.46 0.20
C SER A 110 -0.43 1.02 0.50
N PHE A 111 0.11 1.91 -0.35
CA PHE A 111 1.42 2.51 -0.13
C PHE A 111 1.45 3.47 1.05
N LEU A 112 0.40 4.27 1.26
CA LEU A 112 0.28 5.13 2.44
C LEU A 112 0.20 4.32 3.73
N GLN A 113 -0.52 3.21 3.74
CA GLN A 113 -0.56 2.34 4.93
C GLN A 113 0.78 1.65 5.21
N GLN A 114 1.55 1.33 4.18
CA GLN A 114 2.93 0.87 4.32
C GLN A 114 3.86 1.99 4.82
N LEU A 115 3.69 3.23 4.36
CA LEU A 115 4.43 4.39 4.85
C LEU A 115 4.20 4.59 6.34
N ARG A 116 2.92 4.57 6.76
CA ARG A 116 2.55 4.63 8.18
C ARG A 116 3.22 3.50 8.96
N PHE A 117 3.16 2.27 8.45
CA PHE A 117 3.74 1.11 9.11
C PHE A 117 5.27 1.21 9.24
N ALA A 118 5.97 1.61 8.17
CA ALA A 118 7.41 1.80 8.16
C ALA A 118 7.84 2.90 9.15
N LEU A 119 7.07 3.98 9.27
CA LEU A 119 7.38 5.08 10.19
C LEU A 119 7.07 4.76 11.66
N GLU A 120 5.94 4.08 11.94
CA GLU A 120 5.50 3.81 13.32
C GLU A 120 6.08 2.52 13.91
N ARG A 121 6.22 1.47 13.11
CA ARG A 121 6.56 0.11 13.58
C ARG A 121 7.95 -0.35 13.16
N LYS A 122 8.44 0.10 11.99
CA LYS A 122 9.69 -0.39 11.38
C LYS A 122 10.67 0.73 10.95
N PRO A 123 10.91 1.76 11.78
CA PRO A 123 11.76 2.87 11.38
C PRO A 123 13.20 2.40 11.15
N GLY A 124 13.69 2.58 9.92
CA GLY A 124 15.06 2.22 9.52
C GLY A 124 15.31 0.73 9.26
N GLU A 125 14.28 -0.12 9.37
CA GLU A 125 14.38 -1.54 9.06
C GLU A 125 14.34 -1.79 7.55
N GLN A 126 15.00 -2.85 7.09
CA GLN A 126 14.96 -3.25 5.69
C GLN A 126 13.75 -4.14 5.40
N ARG A 127 12.91 -3.70 4.48
CA ARG A 127 11.71 -4.39 4.01
C ARG A 127 12.02 -5.28 2.82
N ARG A 128 11.58 -6.55 2.88
CA ARG A 128 11.47 -7.45 1.72
C ARG A 128 10.01 -7.70 1.41
N THR A 129 9.65 -7.82 0.14
CA THR A 129 8.25 -7.97 -0.27
C THR A 129 7.98 -9.06 -1.28
N LEU A 130 6.84 -9.73 -1.08
CA LEU A 130 6.23 -10.64 -2.05
C LEU A 130 4.93 -10.02 -2.54
N PHE A 131 4.69 -10.08 -3.83
CA PHE A 131 3.50 -9.52 -4.47
C PHE A 131 2.82 -10.58 -5.31
N PHE A 132 1.49 -10.68 -5.15
CA PHE A 132 0.64 -11.57 -5.91
C PHE A 132 -0.57 -10.78 -6.39
N GLY A 133 -0.92 -10.89 -7.67
CA GLY A 133 -2.04 -10.15 -8.27
C GLY A 133 -2.93 -11.07 -9.11
N ASN A 134 -4.21 -10.74 -9.22
CA ASN A 134 -5.20 -11.43 -10.04
C ASN A 134 -6.34 -10.48 -10.44
N ARG A 135 -6.71 -10.45 -11.73
CA ARG A 135 -7.80 -9.59 -12.25
C ARG A 135 -9.12 -10.34 -12.50
N GLN A 136 -9.28 -11.51 -11.90
CA GLN A 136 -10.43 -12.40 -12.06
C GLN A 136 -11.04 -12.83 -10.72
N THR A 137 -10.55 -12.27 -9.62
CA THR A 137 -10.97 -12.59 -8.26
C THR A 137 -11.05 -11.30 -7.47
N TYR A 138 -12.22 -10.99 -6.92
CA TYR A 138 -12.44 -9.88 -6.00
C TYR A 138 -11.70 -10.07 -4.66
N SER A 139 -11.08 -9.01 -4.15
CA SER A 139 -10.29 -9.01 -2.90
C SER A 139 -11.05 -9.56 -1.69
N GLY A 140 -12.35 -9.30 -1.55
CA GLY A 140 -13.16 -9.86 -0.47
C GLY A 140 -13.19 -11.39 -0.46
N THR A 141 -13.18 -12.03 -1.64
CA THR A 141 -13.10 -13.49 -1.76
C THR A 141 -11.77 -14.02 -1.21
N VAL A 142 -10.67 -13.27 -1.41
CA VAL A 142 -9.35 -13.63 -0.88
C VAL A 142 -9.33 -13.49 0.64
N VAL A 143 -9.91 -12.43 1.19
CA VAL A 143 -10.05 -12.21 2.64
C VAL A 143 -10.83 -13.36 3.30
N GLU A 144 -11.95 -13.78 2.71
CA GLU A 144 -12.74 -14.93 3.19
C GLU A 144 -11.94 -16.24 3.15
N ARG A 145 -11.23 -16.52 2.05
CA ARG A 145 -10.40 -17.73 1.89
C ARG A 145 -9.21 -17.78 2.85
N LEU A 146 -8.78 -16.62 3.35
CA LEU A 146 -7.74 -16.49 4.37
C LEU A 146 -8.31 -16.46 5.80
N GLU A 147 -9.63 -16.61 5.97
CA GLU A 147 -10.33 -16.57 7.27
C GLU A 147 -10.13 -15.24 8.03
N LEU A 148 -9.92 -14.15 7.28
CA LEU A 148 -9.67 -12.80 7.82
C LEU A 148 -10.93 -11.91 7.83
N ASP A 149 -12.06 -12.40 7.34
CA ASP A 149 -13.36 -11.71 7.34
C ASP A 149 -13.85 -11.45 8.76
N SER A 150 -13.56 -12.37 9.69
CA SER A 150 -13.90 -12.26 11.11
C SER A 150 -12.93 -11.40 11.94
N ALA A 151 -11.85 -10.89 11.34
CA ALA A 151 -10.90 -10.03 12.03
C ALA A 151 -11.58 -8.73 12.48
N GLY A 152 -11.31 -8.30 13.71
CA GLY A 152 -11.97 -7.14 14.32
C GLY A 152 -11.61 -5.79 13.71
N GLU A 153 -11.83 -4.73 14.49
CA GLU A 153 -11.47 -3.37 14.12
C GLU A 153 -9.95 -3.14 14.20
N PRO A 154 -9.39 -2.12 13.51
CA PRO A 154 -7.99 -1.75 13.64
C PRO A 154 -7.52 -1.67 15.10
N GLY A 155 -6.35 -2.25 15.39
CA GLY A 155 -5.80 -2.44 16.73
C GLY A 155 -6.23 -3.73 17.43
N SER A 156 -7.19 -4.48 16.89
CA SER A 156 -7.61 -5.76 17.46
C SER A 156 -6.61 -6.87 17.13
N ARG A 157 -6.32 -7.73 18.11
CA ARG A 157 -5.57 -8.97 17.86
C ARG A 157 -6.41 -9.98 17.10
N TYR A 158 -5.76 -10.78 16.26
CA TYR A 158 -6.39 -11.88 15.54
C TYR A 158 -5.49 -13.10 15.48
N THR A 159 -6.10 -14.24 15.18
CA THR A 159 -5.43 -15.50 14.83
C THR A 159 -6.12 -16.06 13.60
N ALA A 160 -5.37 -16.54 12.61
CA ALA A 160 -5.92 -17.11 11.38
C ALA A 160 -4.99 -18.18 10.80
N THR A 161 -5.47 -18.92 9.81
CA THR A 161 -4.62 -19.82 9.02
C THR A 161 -4.32 -19.19 7.65
N LEU A 162 -3.20 -18.50 7.51
CA LEU A 162 -2.81 -17.87 6.25
C LEU A 162 -1.97 -18.82 5.41
N ALA A 163 -2.44 -19.13 4.20
CA ALA A 163 -1.76 -20.03 3.27
C ALA A 163 -1.31 -21.36 3.91
N GLY A 164 -2.11 -21.89 4.86
CA GLY A 164 -1.82 -23.15 5.56
C GLY A 164 -0.90 -23.03 6.79
N GLU A 165 -0.54 -21.82 7.22
CA GLU A 165 0.19 -21.58 8.48
C GLU A 165 -0.70 -20.86 9.50
N ALA A 166 -0.72 -21.36 10.72
CA ALA A 166 -1.33 -20.66 11.84
C ALA A 166 -0.48 -19.44 12.19
N ILE A 167 -1.09 -18.26 12.11
CA ILE A 167 -0.43 -16.99 12.38
C ILE A 167 -1.29 -16.13 13.30
N GLU A 168 -0.64 -15.17 13.93
CA GLU A 168 -1.26 -14.16 14.77
C GLU A 168 -0.68 -12.79 14.45
N GLY A 169 -1.44 -11.77 14.83
CA GLY A 169 -1.08 -10.38 14.63
C GLY A 169 -2.17 -9.42 15.06
N GLU A 170 -2.14 -8.24 14.49
CA GLU A 170 -3.07 -7.15 14.75
C GLU A 170 -3.69 -6.65 13.44
N VAL A 171 -4.97 -6.28 13.47
CA VAL A 171 -5.59 -5.57 12.35
C VAL A 171 -4.97 -4.18 12.23
N TRP A 172 -4.28 -3.91 11.13
CA TRP A 172 -3.57 -2.64 10.92
C TRP A 172 -4.50 -1.55 10.40
N PHE A 173 -5.28 -1.87 9.37
CA PHE A 173 -6.28 -0.98 8.81
C PHE A 173 -7.34 -1.78 8.05
N ARG A 174 -8.49 -1.14 7.82
CA ARG A 174 -9.57 -1.67 6.98
C ARG A 174 -10.14 -0.52 6.16
N SER A 175 -10.38 -0.76 4.88
CA SER A 175 -11.16 0.11 3.99
C SER A 175 -12.25 -0.72 3.30
N GLU A 176 -13.02 -0.09 2.40
CA GLU A 176 -14.02 -0.79 1.61
C GLU A 176 -13.42 -1.93 0.75
N HIS A 177 -12.22 -1.70 0.20
CA HIS A 177 -11.59 -2.60 -0.76
C HIS A 177 -10.32 -3.27 -0.25
N GLN A 178 -9.86 -2.91 0.95
CA GLN A 178 -8.59 -3.39 1.50
C GLN A 178 -8.68 -3.81 2.96
N LEU A 179 -7.86 -4.80 3.30
CA LEU A 179 -7.57 -5.21 4.66
C LEU A 179 -6.06 -5.32 4.84
N GLY A 180 -5.54 -4.61 5.84
CA GLY A 180 -4.16 -4.76 6.30
C GLY A 180 -4.11 -5.43 7.67
N VAL A 181 -3.25 -6.44 7.80
CA VAL A 181 -3.00 -7.13 9.07
C VAL A 181 -1.50 -7.30 9.28
N THR A 182 -1.03 -7.10 10.52
CA THR A 182 0.36 -7.44 10.87
C THR A 182 0.50 -8.95 11.02
N VAL A 183 1.69 -9.49 10.79
CA VAL A 183 1.98 -10.91 11.00
C VAL A 183 3.25 -11.05 11.83
N ASP A 184 3.10 -11.47 13.09
CA ASP A 184 4.19 -11.45 14.07
C ASP A 184 5.38 -12.32 13.63
N SER A 185 5.10 -13.49 13.04
CA SER A 185 6.12 -14.43 12.56
C SER A 185 6.93 -13.94 11.36
N TRP A 186 6.53 -12.83 10.72
CA TRP A 186 7.23 -12.24 9.56
C TRP A 186 8.19 -11.10 9.96
N GLY A 187 8.67 -11.13 11.20
CA GLY A 187 9.38 -10.02 11.83
C GLY A 187 8.44 -8.87 12.20
N GLU A 188 7.19 -9.21 12.57
CA GLU A 188 6.06 -8.29 12.58
C GLU A 188 5.93 -7.62 11.20
N GLY A 189 5.65 -8.45 10.20
CA GLY A 189 5.41 -8.03 8.83
C GLY A 189 4.02 -7.43 8.65
N LEU A 190 3.72 -6.97 7.44
CA LEU A 190 2.40 -6.44 7.06
C LEU A 190 1.89 -7.19 5.83
N LEU A 191 0.74 -7.84 5.95
CA LEU A 191 -0.03 -8.35 4.83
C LEU A 191 -1.09 -7.32 4.45
N ILE A 192 -1.12 -6.91 3.19
CA ILE A 192 -2.21 -6.12 2.62
C ILE A 192 -2.91 -6.98 1.56
N ILE A 193 -4.21 -7.21 1.75
CA ILE A 193 -5.10 -7.69 0.69
C ILE A 193 -5.86 -6.48 0.17
N ALA A 194 -5.73 -6.20 -1.12
CA ALA A 194 -6.36 -5.06 -1.77
C ALA A 194 -6.91 -5.45 -3.14
N GLY A 195 -7.67 -4.57 -3.78
CA GLY A 195 -8.22 -4.78 -5.11
C GLY A 195 -9.36 -3.82 -5.37
N THR A 196 -10.13 -4.09 -6.42
CA THR A 196 -11.33 -3.33 -6.79
C THR A 196 -12.50 -4.28 -6.96
N GLY A 197 -13.71 -3.79 -6.68
CA GLY A 197 -14.94 -4.52 -6.98
C GLY A 197 -15.13 -4.75 -8.49
N PRO A 198 -16.14 -5.53 -8.91
CA PRO A 198 -16.48 -5.70 -10.31
C PRO A 198 -16.67 -4.36 -11.05
N SER A 199 -15.98 -4.20 -12.17
CA SER A 199 -16.04 -3.01 -13.03
C SER A 199 -16.28 -3.39 -14.50
N SER A 200 -16.35 -2.38 -15.39
CA SER A 200 -16.44 -2.62 -16.83
C SER A 200 -15.17 -3.25 -17.42
N THR A 201 -14.00 -2.90 -16.88
CA THR A 201 -12.71 -3.47 -17.28
C THR A 201 -12.46 -4.83 -16.62
N ASP A 202 -12.94 -5.01 -15.39
CA ASP A 202 -12.70 -6.21 -14.58
C ASP A 202 -14.03 -6.75 -14.04
N PRO A 203 -14.80 -7.50 -14.85
CA PRO A 203 -16.14 -7.94 -14.46
C PRO A 203 -16.19 -8.87 -13.23
N ALA A 204 -15.06 -9.43 -12.83
CA ALA A 204 -14.93 -10.27 -11.64
C ALA A 204 -14.26 -9.55 -10.45
N GLY A 205 -13.88 -8.29 -10.63
CA GLY A 205 -13.04 -7.53 -9.71
C GLY A 205 -11.57 -7.94 -9.77
N THR A 206 -10.75 -7.21 -9.02
CA THR A 206 -9.32 -7.46 -8.88
C THR A 206 -8.96 -7.82 -7.44
N SER A 207 -7.83 -8.49 -7.28
CA SER A 207 -7.22 -8.78 -5.99
C SER A 207 -5.71 -8.74 -6.10
N MET A 208 -5.08 -8.31 -5.02
CA MET A 208 -3.66 -8.41 -4.78
C MET A 208 -3.39 -8.78 -3.32
N ALA A 209 -2.29 -9.48 -3.09
CA ALA A 209 -1.68 -9.66 -1.79
C ALA A 209 -0.26 -9.07 -1.85
N LEU A 210 0.02 -8.12 -0.95
CA LEU A 210 1.34 -7.57 -0.73
C LEU A 210 1.81 -7.93 0.67
N LEU A 211 2.86 -8.74 0.73
CA LEU A 211 3.48 -9.16 1.97
C LEU A 211 4.74 -8.34 2.17
N SER A 212 4.82 -7.61 3.27
CA SER A 212 6.03 -6.94 3.75
C SER A 212 6.61 -7.73 4.90
N THR A 213 7.88 -8.06 4.83
CA THR A 213 8.59 -8.87 5.83
C THR A 213 9.88 -8.17 6.25
N TYR A 214 10.32 -8.45 7.48
CA TYR A 214 11.49 -7.82 8.09
C TYR A 214 12.36 -8.87 8.78
N GLY A 215 13.67 -8.79 8.60
CA GLY A 215 14.63 -9.65 9.30
C GLY A 215 14.54 -11.16 9.03
N LEU A 216 13.73 -11.61 8.04
CA LEU A 216 13.66 -13.02 7.67
C LEU A 216 14.93 -13.46 6.94
N ASP A 217 15.47 -14.62 7.35
CA ASP A 217 16.53 -15.27 6.59
C ASP A 217 16.04 -15.77 5.22
N ASP A 218 16.98 -16.03 4.31
CA ASP A 218 16.67 -16.38 2.93
C ASP A 218 15.89 -17.68 2.79
N ASN A 219 16.09 -18.64 3.70
CA ASN A 219 15.38 -19.90 3.66
C ASN A 219 13.91 -19.71 4.07
N THR A 220 13.68 -18.99 5.16
CA THR A 220 12.36 -18.64 5.68
C THR A 220 11.59 -17.81 4.66
N TYR A 221 12.23 -16.81 4.06
CA TYR A 221 11.64 -16.00 3.00
C TYR A 221 11.29 -16.83 1.76
N SER A 222 12.19 -17.72 1.32
CA SER A 222 11.94 -18.59 0.15
C SER A 222 10.81 -19.60 0.39
N LEU A 223 10.66 -20.08 1.63
CA LEU A 223 9.55 -20.96 2.00
C LEU A 223 8.22 -20.20 2.05
N LEU A 224 8.24 -18.95 2.53
CA LEU A 224 7.08 -18.07 2.50
C LEU A 224 6.61 -17.83 1.05
N ASP A 225 7.54 -17.47 0.16
CA ASP A 225 7.27 -17.29 -1.27
C ASP A 225 6.64 -18.53 -1.90
N LYS A 226 7.26 -19.70 -1.76
CA LYS A 226 6.74 -20.95 -2.33
C LYS A 226 5.32 -21.24 -1.86
N ARG A 227 5.05 -21.05 -0.56
CA ARG A 227 3.75 -21.33 0.04
C ARG A 227 2.68 -20.37 -0.46
N TRP A 228 2.97 -19.08 -0.48
CA TRP A 228 2.04 -18.07 -0.98
C TRP A 228 1.83 -18.16 -2.48
N SER A 229 2.88 -18.43 -3.26
CA SER A 229 2.80 -18.72 -4.70
C SER A 229 1.84 -19.88 -4.98
N GLN A 230 1.99 -21.00 -4.26
CA GLN A 230 1.11 -22.15 -4.42
C GLN A 230 -0.33 -21.83 -4.01
N TRP A 231 -0.52 -21.26 -2.81
CA TRP A 231 -1.84 -20.94 -2.30
C TRP A 231 -2.56 -19.96 -3.22
N TRP A 232 -1.88 -18.90 -3.67
CA TRP A 232 -2.45 -17.88 -4.55
C TRP A 232 -2.90 -18.49 -5.88
N ALA A 233 -2.08 -19.36 -6.48
CA ALA A 233 -2.44 -20.05 -7.72
C ALA A 233 -3.71 -20.91 -7.54
N GLU A 234 -3.78 -21.70 -6.46
CA GLU A 234 -4.91 -22.59 -6.17
C GLU A 234 -6.19 -21.83 -5.78
N ASN A 235 -6.05 -20.63 -5.22
CA ASN A 235 -7.15 -19.87 -4.62
C ASN A 235 -7.51 -18.60 -5.39
N THR A 236 -6.90 -18.31 -6.53
CA THR A 236 -7.30 -17.17 -7.38
C THR A 236 -7.36 -17.50 -8.88
N SER A 237 -6.87 -18.67 -9.29
CA SER A 237 -7.06 -19.17 -10.66
C SER A 237 -8.44 -19.80 -10.80
N LYS A 238 -9.09 -19.60 -11.94
CA LYS A 238 -10.24 -20.41 -12.40
C LYS A 238 -9.75 -21.56 -13.27
#